data_AF-A0A8H4LW56-F1
#
_entry.id   AF-A0A8H4LW56-F1
#
_cell.length_a   1.000
_cell.length_b   1.000
_cell.length_c   1.000
_cell.angle_alpha   90.00
_cell.angle_beta   90.00
_cell.angle_gamma   90.00
#
_symmetry.space_group_name_H-M   'P 1'
#
loop_
_entity.id
_entity.type
_entity.pdbx_description
1 polymer ?
#
loop_
_entity_poly.entity_id
_entity_poly.type
_entity_poly.pdbx_seq_one_letter_code
_entity_poly.pdbx_strand_id
1 'polypeptide(L)'
;MADSYPTLTQCAVVAAAFKVLLFPAYKSTDFEVHRNWLAITSSLPVSEWYYEQTSEWTLDYPPFFAYFEWLLAHVGRLIDPAMVKLYSLNHESLQTVYFQRTTVIVSELLLAYSLQMFVDSTPALSRRSAQVAALSIFLSPGLLIIDHVHFQYNGFMYGILLLSLALARCSSTLLHSGLVFAALLCFKHIYLYLAPAYFVYLLRTYCLSARSVLRIKFLNCLKLGSGIAAIFAVALGPFALMGAIPQLLTRLFPFSRGLCHAYWAPNVWALYSLADRVLIHVAPRLGLAVNADALGSVTRGLVGDTAFAVLPEITPRMCFALTLLFQGLPLIKLFLQATWENFIGAVALCGYASFLFGWHVHEKAILLVIIPFSLIALRDRRHLSAFRPLALAGHVSLFPLLFTPAEFPIKTVYTVFWLVLFLLAFDRLAPASSKPRVFLLDRFSTLYIAVSIPLIAYTSLVHPVAFGQRYEFLPLMFTSCYAAVSVVGSWVGFMVVYFTS
;
A
#
# COMPACT_ATOMS: atom_id res chain seq x y z
N MET A 1 -23.82 -16.14 28.17
CA MET A 1 -24.23 -16.07 26.76
C MET A 1 -22.95 -16.06 25.94
N ALA A 2 -22.79 -16.99 24.99
CA ALA A 2 -21.65 -16.92 24.07
C ALA A 2 -21.81 -15.63 23.27
N ASP A 3 -20.91 -14.67 23.46
CA ASP A 3 -20.97 -13.41 22.74
C ASP A 3 -20.92 -13.70 21.22
N SER A 4 -22.04 -13.48 20.54
CA SER A 4 -22.17 -13.67 19.11
C SER A 4 -21.53 -12.48 18.39
N TYR A 5 -20.24 -12.60 18.04
CA TYR A 5 -19.56 -11.64 17.18
C TYR A 5 -19.70 -12.04 15.70
N PRO A 6 -19.80 -11.09 14.76
CA PRO A 6 -19.91 -11.41 13.35
C PRO A 6 -18.66 -12.12 12.85
N THR A 7 -18.86 -13.22 12.13
CA THR A 7 -17.77 -13.96 11.49
C THR A 7 -17.26 -13.21 10.26
N LEU A 8 -16.00 -13.49 9.87
CA LEU A 8 -15.42 -12.88 8.68
C LEU A 8 -16.24 -13.22 7.42
N THR A 9 -16.77 -14.45 7.33
CA THR A 9 -17.63 -14.88 6.23
C THR A 9 -18.94 -14.09 6.16
N GLN A 10 -19.61 -13.86 7.29
CA GLN A 10 -20.82 -13.03 7.33
C GLN A 10 -20.53 -11.60 6.86
N CYS A 11 -19.44 -11.01 7.35
CA CYS A 11 -19.00 -9.69 6.90
C CYS A 11 -18.62 -9.68 5.41
N ALA A 12 -18.00 -10.75 4.89
CA ALA A 12 -17.65 -10.88 3.48
C ALA A 12 -18.88 -10.91 2.57
N VAL A 13 -19.94 -11.62 2.94
CA VAL A 13 -21.20 -11.65 2.18
C VAL A 13 -21.84 -10.26 2.13
N VAL A 14 -21.95 -9.59 3.27
CA VAL A 14 -22.54 -8.24 3.35
C VAL A 14 -21.68 -7.22 2.59
N ALA A 15 -20.36 -7.29 2.72
CA ALA A 15 -19.43 -6.42 2.01
C ALA A 15 -19.50 -6.63 0.49
N ALA A 16 -19.58 -7.89 0.03
CA ALA A 16 -19.74 -8.20 -1.39
C ALA A 16 -21.06 -7.63 -1.94
N ALA A 17 -22.16 -7.80 -1.22
CA ALA A 17 -23.45 -7.21 -1.60
C ALA A 17 -23.38 -5.67 -1.69
N PHE A 18 -22.74 -5.03 -0.71
CA PHE A 18 -22.52 -3.58 -0.75
C PHE A 18 -21.64 -3.15 -1.93
N LYS A 19 -20.56 -3.88 -2.23
CA LYS A 19 -19.65 -3.59 -3.36
C LYS A 19 -20.35 -3.76 -4.71
N VAL A 20 -21.29 -4.69 -4.85
CA VAL A 20 -22.13 -4.82 -6.06
C VAL A 20 -22.97 -3.56 -6.30
N LEU A 21 -23.48 -2.93 -5.25
CA LEU A 21 -24.22 -1.66 -5.37
C LEU A 21 -23.32 -0.50 -5.85
N LEU A 22 -21.99 -0.63 -5.75
CA LEU A 22 -21.02 0.37 -6.21
C LEU A 22 -20.60 0.18 -7.68
N PHE A 23 -21.12 -0.82 -8.40
CA PHE A 23 -20.75 -1.04 -9.81
C PHE A 23 -20.97 0.18 -10.72
N PRO A 24 -22.04 0.99 -10.54
CA PRO A 24 -22.25 2.21 -11.32
C PRO A 24 -21.35 3.40 -10.92
N ALA A 25 -20.56 3.29 -9.85
CA ALA A 25 -19.73 4.39 -9.35
C ALA A 25 -18.60 4.75 -10.34
N TYR A 26 -17.98 5.90 -10.08
CA TYR A 26 -16.77 6.40 -10.74
C TYR A 26 -15.75 5.30 -11.04
N LYS A 27 -15.10 5.41 -12.21
CA LYS A 27 -13.99 4.55 -12.65
C LYS A 27 -12.79 5.44 -12.96
N SER A 28 -11.61 5.07 -12.50
CA SER A 28 -10.38 5.79 -12.85
C SER A 28 -9.81 5.29 -14.18
N THR A 29 -8.73 5.93 -14.63
CA THR A 29 -7.91 5.44 -15.75
C THR A 29 -7.42 4.01 -15.56
N ASP A 30 -7.26 3.54 -14.31
CA ASP A 30 -6.83 2.16 -14.02
C ASP A 30 -7.85 1.12 -14.53
N PHE A 31 -9.14 1.47 -14.65
CA PHE A 31 -10.15 0.60 -15.28
C PHE A 31 -9.79 0.29 -16.75
N GLU A 32 -9.44 1.34 -17.50
CA GLU A 32 -9.04 1.22 -18.90
C GLU A 32 -7.66 0.55 -19.04
N VAL A 33 -6.75 0.76 -18.09
CA VAL A 33 -5.45 0.08 -18.01
C VAL A 33 -5.63 -1.43 -17.93
N HIS A 34 -6.44 -1.90 -16.97
CA HIS A 34 -6.70 -3.32 -16.80
C HIS A 34 -7.49 -3.91 -17.99
N ARG A 35 -8.43 -3.16 -18.58
CA ARG A 35 -9.08 -3.54 -19.84
C ARG A 35 -8.04 -3.73 -20.96
N ASN A 36 -7.02 -2.86 -21.02
CA ASN A 36 -5.94 -2.99 -22.00
C ASN A 36 -5.10 -4.23 -21.77
N TRP A 37 -4.79 -4.54 -20.52
CA TRP A 37 -4.00 -5.71 -20.18
C TRP A 37 -4.73 -7.02 -20.54
N LEU A 38 -6.05 -7.07 -20.33
CA LEU A 38 -6.88 -8.17 -20.85
C LEU A 38 -6.76 -8.27 -22.38
N ALA A 39 -6.81 -7.14 -23.09
CA ALA A 39 -6.72 -7.12 -24.55
C ALA A 39 -5.34 -7.55 -25.08
N ILE A 40 -4.26 -7.03 -24.50
CA ILE A 40 -2.86 -7.40 -24.81
C ILE A 40 -2.68 -8.90 -24.64
N THR A 41 -3.02 -9.42 -23.46
CA THR A 41 -2.77 -10.82 -23.12
C THR A 41 -3.62 -11.78 -23.94
N SER A 42 -4.85 -11.40 -24.29
CA SER A 42 -5.76 -12.21 -25.13
C SER A 42 -5.42 -12.18 -26.62
N SER A 43 -4.97 -11.02 -27.14
CA SER A 43 -4.83 -10.81 -28.60
C SER A 43 -3.44 -11.10 -29.12
N LEU A 44 -2.40 -11.02 -28.28
CA LEU A 44 -1.01 -11.11 -28.70
C LEU A 44 -0.31 -12.37 -28.16
N PRO A 45 0.69 -12.91 -28.88
CA PRO A 45 1.55 -13.95 -28.33
C PRO A 45 2.36 -13.41 -27.14
N VAL A 46 2.77 -14.30 -26.23
CA VAL A 46 3.51 -13.94 -25.00
C VAL A 46 4.79 -13.15 -25.29
N SER A 47 5.42 -13.37 -26.44
CA SER A 47 6.60 -12.63 -26.91
C SER A 47 6.38 -11.13 -27.10
N GLU A 48 5.13 -10.70 -27.32
CA GLU A 48 4.78 -9.31 -27.64
C GLU A 48 4.17 -8.54 -26.46
N TRP A 49 3.80 -9.22 -25.37
CA TRP A 49 3.06 -8.63 -24.24
C TRP A 49 3.70 -7.36 -23.66
N TYR A 50 5.03 -7.30 -23.55
CA TYR A 50 5.76 -6.15 -22.99
C TYR A 50 6.31 -5.18 -24.05
N TYR A 51 6.21 -5.55 -25.32
CA TYR A 51 6.61 -4.70 -26.46
C TYR A 51 5.48 -3.83 -26.95
N GLU A 52 4.23 -4.24 -26.72
CA GLU A 52 3.08 -3.52 -27.22
C GLU A 52 2.95 -2.10 -26.61
N GLN A 53 2.69 -1.11 -27.48
CA GLN A 53 2.66 0.33 -27.25
C GLN A 53 1.58 1.08 -28.04
N THR A 54 0.64 0.42 -28.72
CA THR A 54 -0.45 1.13 -29.45
C THR A 54 -1.27 2.02 -28.50
N SER A 55 -1.43 1.61 -27.25
CA SER A 55 -1.99 2.41 -26.17
C SER A 55 -0.90 2.91 -25.22
N GLU A 56 -1.13 4.06 -24.59
CA GLU A 56 -0.32 4.53 -23.47
C GLU A 56 -0.37 3.59 -22.25
N TRP A 57 -1.43 2.77 -22.15
CA TRP A 57 -1.65 1.84 -21.04
C TRP A 57 -0.91 0.52 -21.25
N THR A 58 0.41 0.54 -21.19
CA THR A 58 1.25 -0.63 -21.41
C THR A 58 1.25 -1.60 -20.23
N LEU A 59 1.66 -2.85 -20.48
CA LEU A 59 1.74 -3.87 -19.44
C LEU A 59 2.95 -3.61 -18.52
N ASP A 60 2.67 -3.11 -17.31
CA ASP A 60 3.71 -2.61 -16.39
C ASP A 60 3.87 -3.48 -15.12
N TYR A 61 3.15 -4.59 -15.03
CA TYR A 61 3.24 -5.53 -13.90
C TYR A 61 4.06 -6.77 -14.27
N PRO A 62 4.70 -7.46 -13.30
CA PRO A 62 5.51 -8.63 -13.59
C PRO A 62 4.66 -9.83 -14.06
N PRO A 63 5.29 -10.88 -14.62
CA PRO A 63 4.57 -11.87 -15.42
C PRO A 63 3.45 -12.66 -14.74
N PHE A 64 3.49 -12.92 -13.43
CA PHE A 64 2.36 -13.63 -12.81
C PHE A 64 1.07 -12.82 -12.87
N PHE A 65 1.16 -11.50 -12.82
CA PHE A 65 -0.02 -10.66 -13.01
C PHE A 65 -0.47 -10.65 -14.49
N ALA A 66 0.47 -10.67 -15.43
CA ALA A 66 0.14 -10.81 -16.85
C ALA A 66 -0.58 -12.14 -17.14
N TYR A 67 -0.12 -13.24 -16.55
CA TYR A 67 -0.80 -14.53 -16.64
C TYR A 67 -2.17 -14.53 -15.94
N PHE A 68 -2.33 -13.77 -14.85
CA PHE A 68 -3.61 -13.58 -14.21
C PHE A 68 -4.59 -12.83 -15.13
N GLU A 69 -4.18 -11.73 -15.75
CA GLU A 69 -4.97 -11.02 -16.75
C GLU A 69 -5.28 -11.91 -17.97
N TRP A 70 -4.32 -12.71 -18.42
CA TRP A 70 -4.53 -13.70 -19.48
C TRP A 70 -5.63 -14.69 -19.13
N LEU A 71 -5.63 -15.26 -17.92
CA LEU A 71 -6.69 -16.16 -17.45
C LEU A 71 -8.05 -15.46 -17.40
N LEU A 72 -8.10 -14.23 -16.89
CA LEU A 72 -9.33 -13.43 -16.89
C LEU A 72 -9.83 -13.15 -18.30
N ALA A 73 -8.93 -12.88 -19.25
CA ALA A 73 -9.29 -12.52 -20.61
C ALA A 73 -9.98 -13.68 -21.36
N HIS A 74 -9.72 -14.94 -21.01
CA HIS A 74 -10.46 -16.08 -21.55
C HIS A 74 -11.94 -16.03 -21.19
N VAL A 75 -12.24 -15.71 -19.93
CA VAL A 75 -13.63 -15.54 -19.45
C VAL A 75 -14.22 -14.24 -20.01
N GLY A 76 -13.43 -13.17 -20.02
CA GLY A 76 -13.82 -11.86 -20.53
C GLY A 76 -14.25 -11.91 -22.00
N ARG A 77 -13.55 -12.68 -22.84
CA ARG A 77 -13.90 -12.90 -24.25
C ARG A 77 -15.29 -13.50 -24.45
N LEU A 78 -15.76 -14.33 -23.51
CA LEU A 78 -17.07 -14.95 -23.56
C LEU A 78 -18.19 -13.98 -23.14
N ILE A 79 -17.87 -13.00 -22.29
CA ILE A 79 -18.82 -12.04 -21.74
C ILE A 79 -18.96 -10.83 -22.65
N ASP A 80 -17.85 -10.24 -23.07
CA ASP A 80 -17.79 -9.12 -24.00
C ASP A 80 -16.56 -9.29 -24.93
N PRO A 81 -16.76 -9.81 -26.16
CA PRO A 81 -15.67 -10.01 -27.11
C PRO A 81 -14.94 -8.73 -27.51
N ALA A 82 -15.56 -7.55 -27.39
CA ALA A 82 -14.92 -6.28 -27.74
C ALA A 82 -13.94 -5.81 -26.65
N MET A 83 -14.19 -6.15 -25.39
CA MET A 83 -13.33 -5.81 -24.24
C MET A 83 -11.88 -6.29 -24.40
N VAL A 84 -11.69 -7.43 -25.07
CA VAL A 84 -10.39 -8.07 -25.22
C VAL A 84 -9.71 -7.77 -26.57
N LYS A 85 -10.25 -6.84 -27.35
CA LYS A 85 -9.64 -6.40 -28.63
C LYS A 85 -8.67 -5.25 -28.38
N LEU A 86 -7.50 -5.34 -29.00
CA LEU A 86 -6.41 -4.37 -28.81
C LEU A 86 -6.79 -2.93 -29.19
N TYR A 87 -7.53 -2.77 -30.30
CA TYR A 87 -7.92 -1.45 -30.83
C TYR A 87 -9.20 -0.87 -30.20
N SER A 88 -9.82 -1.58 -29.26
CA SER A 88 -11.03 -1.15 -28.55
C SER A 88 -10.66 -0.21 -27.39
N LEU A 89 -9.94 0.88 -27.71
CA LEU A 89 -9.53 1.88 -26.74
C LEU A 89 -10.76 2.58 -26.16
N ASN A 90 -10.77 2.76 -24.85
CA ASN A 90 -11.85 3.30 -24.03
C ASN A 90 -13.18 2.55 -24.20
N HIS A 91 -13.12 1.25 -24.53
CA HIS A 91 -14.32 0.43 -24.64
C HIS A 91 -14.99 0.24 -23.28
N GLU A 92 -16.21 0.73 -23.19
CA GLU A 92 -16.98 0.73 -21.95
C GLU A 92 -18.40 0.25 -22.21
N SER A 93 -18.61 -1.06 -22.08
CA SER A 93 -19.94 -1.66 -22.05
C SER A 93 -20.36 -1.99 -20.61
N LEU A 94 -21.66 -2.10 -20.36
CA LEU A 94 -22.15 -2.59 -19.06
C LEU A 94 -21.59 -3.98 -18.73
N GLN A 95 -21.41 -4.84 -19.72
CA GLN A 95 -20.84 -6.19 -19.54
C GLN A 95 -19.38 -6.11 -19.09
N THR A 96 -18.58 -5.22 -19.71
CA THR A 96 -17.19 -4.97 -19.33
C THR A 96 -17.08 -4.45 -17.89
N VAL A 97 -17.92 -3.48 -17.51
CA VAL A 97 -17.95 -2.93 -16.13
C VAL A 97 -18.30 -4.01 -15.11
N TYR A 98 -19.36 -4.79 -15.37
CA TYR A 98 -19.78 -5.83 -14.44
C TYR A 98 -18.73 -6.93 -14.34
N PHE A 99 -18.16 -7.37 -15.46
CA PHE A 99 -17.09 -8.37 -15.48
C PHE A 99 -15.91 -7.95 -14.61
N GLN A 100 -15.33 -6.78 -14.92
CA GLN A 100 -14.15 -6.28 -14.22
C GLN A 100 -14.39 -6.05 -12.73
N ARG A 101 -15.55 -5.47 -12.35
CA ARG A 101 -15.86 -5.27 -10.93
C ARG A 101 -16.10 -6.60 -10.20
N THR A 102 -16.72 -7.57 -10.86
CA THR A 102 -16.90 -8.92 -10.31
C THR A 102 -15.57 -9.65 -10.11
N THR A 103 -14.61 -9.54 -11.05
CA THR A 103 -13.29 -10.19 -10.89
C THR A 103 -12.50 -9.62 -9.71
N VAL A 104 -12.64 -8.32 -9.43
CA VAL A 104 -12.06 -7.70 -8.22
C VAL A 104 -12.67 -8.30 -6.94
N ILE A 105 -14.01 -8.43 -6.85
CA ILE A 105 -14.68 -9.05 -5.69
C ILE A 105 -14.28 -10.53 -5.52
N VAL A 106 -14.26 -11.30 -6.62
CA VAL A 106 -13.94 -12.73 -6.58
C VAL A 106 -12.49 -12.96 -6.15
N SER A 107 -11.54 -12.21 -6.70
CA SER A 107 -10.12 -12.35 -6.36
C SER A 107 -9.82 -11.88 -4.91
N GLU A 108 -10.60 -10.94 -4.37
CA GLU A 108 -10.54 -10.53 -2.96
C GLU A 108 -10.95 -11.64 -1.97
N LEU A 109 -11.61 -12.72 -2.41
CA LEU A 109 -11.87 -13.88 -1.53
C LEU A 109 -10.59 -14.46 -0.94
N LEU A 110 -9.46 -14.34 -1.64
CA LEU A 110 -8.15 -14.70 -1.10
C LEU A 110 -7.78 -13.87 0.14
N LEU A 111 -8.16 -12.58 0.18
CA LEU A 111 -7.96 -11.73 1.35
C LEU A 111 -8.74 -12.26 2.55
N ALA A 112 -10.01 -12.61 2.35
CA ALA A 112 -10.84 -13.19 3.40
C ALA A 112 -10.26 -14.50 3.93
N TYR A 113 -9.82 -15.39 3.04
CA TYR A 113 -9.16 -16.64 3.42
C TYR A 113 -7.90 -16.41 4.26
N SER A 114 -7.00 -15.53 3.81
CA SER A 114 -5.75 -15.23 4.48
C SER A 114 -5.96 -14.63 5.87
N LEU A 115 -6.96 -13.77 6.01
CA LEU A 115 -7.34 -13.16 7.28
C LEU A 115 -7.96 -14.18 8.24
N GLN A 116 -8.78 -15.11 7.74
CA GLN A 116 -9.30 -16.21 8.56
C GLN A 116 -8.16 -17.07 9.09
N MET A 117 -7.19 -17.43 8.24
CA MET A 117 -6.01 -18.19 8.65
C MET A 117 -5.14 -17.41 9.67
N PHE A 118 -5.05 -16.08 9.57
CA PHE A 118 -4.43 -15.24 10.59
C PHE A 118 -5.16 -15.32 11.94
N VAL A 119 -6.49 -15.27 11.94
CA VAL A 119 -7.30 -15.40 13.17
C VAL A 119 -7.11 -16.78 13.79
N ASP A 120 -7.18 -17.84 12.99
CA ASP A 120 -7.10 -19.22 13.46
C ASP A 120 -5.72 -19.58 14.02
N SER A 121 -4.65 -19.04 13.40
CA SER A 121 -3.28 -19.18 13.89
C SER A 121 -2.96 -18.32 15.12
N THR A 122 -3.86 -17.44 15.56
CA THR A 122 -3.66 -16.60 16.75
C THR A 122 -4.05 -17.38 18.03
N PRO A 123 -3.26 -17.26 19.13
CA PRO A 123 -3.62 -17.85 20.42
C PRO A 123 -5.03 -17.47 20.89
N ALA A 124 -5.72 -18.40 21.56
CA ALA A 124 -7.13 -18.25 21.95
C ALA A 124 -7.42 -16.95 22.74
N LEU A 125 -6.52 -16.55 23.64
CA LEU A 125 -6.65 -15.33 24.45
C LEU A 125 -6.64 -14.03 23.62
N SER A 126 -5.96 -14.03 22.47
CA SER A 126 -5.84 -12.87 21.58
C SER A 126 -6.68 -13.01 20.31
N ARG A 127 -7.41 -14.13 20.15
CA ARG A 127 -8.18 -14.43 18.95
C ARG A 127 -9.25 -13.38 18.66
N ARG A 128 -9.90 -12.86 19.69
CA ARG A 128 -10.88 -11.76 19.55
C ARG A 128 -10.23 -10.50 18.97
N SER A 129 -9.06 -10.11 19.49
CA SER A 129 -8.30 -8.97 18.96
C SER A 129 -7.87 -9.20 17.51
N ALA A 130 -7.38 -10.40 17.18
CA ALA A 130 -7.05 -10.76 15.80
C ALA A 130 -8.28 -10.72 14.87
N GLN A 131 -9.44 -11.17 15.31
CA GLN A 131 -10.69 -11.10 14.52
C GLN A 131 -11.10 -9.66 14.24
N VAL A 132 -11.02 -8.76 15.22
CA VAL A 132 -11.34 -7.34 15.01
C VAL A 132 -10.31 -6.65 14.11
N ALA A 133 -9.02 -6.97 14.23
CA ALA A 133 -7.99 -6.49 13.30
C ALA A 133 -8.18 -7.03 11.88
N ALA A 134 -8.60 -8.28 11.74
CA ALA A 134 -8.91 -8.88 10.44
C ALA A 134 -10.11 -8.20 9.78
N LEU A 135 -11.19 -7.98 10.54
CA LEU A 135 -12.36 -7.24 10.08
C LEU A 135 -12.01 -5.80 9.70
N SER A 136 -11.12 -5.13 10.43
CA SER A 136 -10.69 -3.77 10.10
C SER A 136 -9.95 -3.72 8.76
N ILE A 137 -9.10 -4.71 8.48
CA ILE A 137 -8.40 -4.82 7.19
C ILE A 137 -9.40 -5.10 6.07
N PHE A 138 -10.24 -6.13 6.22
CA PHE A 138 -11.17 -6.56 5.17
C PHE A 138 -12.18 -5.46 4.80
N LEU A 139 -12.64 -4.70 5.79
CA LEU A 139 -13.56 -3.58 5.60
C LEU A 139 -12.84 -2.24 5.42
N SER A 140 -11.53 -2.22 5.20
CA SER A 140 -10.73 -0.99 5.10
C SER A 140 -11.29 -0.03 4.04
N PRO A 141 -11.47 1.26 4.37
CA PRO A 141 -11.84 2.28 3.39
C PRO A 141 -10.82 2.41 2.26
N GLY A 142 -9.54 2.10 2.52
CA GLY A 142 -8.49 2.18 1.50
C GLY A 142 -8.71 1.14 0.40
N LEU A 143 -9.06 -0.10 0.77
CA LEU A 143 -9.41 -1.13 -0.21
C LEU A 143 -10.72 -0.82 -0.92
N LEU A 144 -11.73 -0.30 -0.22
CA LEU A 144 -12.99 0.11 -0.85
C LEU A 144 -12.73 1.18 -1.93
N ILE A 145 -12.01 2.25 -1.57
CA ILE A 145 -11.72 3.37 -2.45
C ILE A 145 -10.86 2.92 -3.63
N ILE A 146 -9.77 2.19 -3.38
CA ILE A 146 -8.76 1.90 -4.40
C ILE A 146 -9.21 0.74 -5.31
N ASP A 147 -9.81 -0.33 -4.77
CA ASP A 147 -10.14 -1.50 -5.57
C ASP A 147 -11.55 -1.42 -6.14
N HIS A 148 -12.54 -1.07 -5.31
CA HIS A 148 -13.96 -1.20 -5.66
C HIS A 148 -14.57 0.06 -6.26
N VAL A 149 -13.92 1.21 -6.14
CA VAL A 149 -14.30 2.45 -6.82
C VAL A 149 -13.23 2.84 -7.86
N HIS A 150 -11.99 3.11 -7.45
CA HIS A 150 -10.93 3.52 -8.38
C HIS A 150 -10.55 2.44 -9.41
N PHE A 151 -10.69 1.15 -9.05
CA PHE A 151 -10.40 -0.04 -9.88
C PHE A 151 -8.95 -0.53 -9.83
N GLN A 152 -8.64 -1.43 -8.89
CA GLN A 152 -7.36 -2.13 -8.76
C GLN A 152 -7.56 -3.51 -8.10
N TYR A 153 -6.56 -4.39 -8.19
CA TYR A 153 -6.55 -5.73 -7.57
C TYR A 153 -5.72 -5.79 -6.28
N ASN A 154 -5.69 -4.74 -5.45
CA ASN A 154 -4.81 -4.75 -4.28
C ASN A 154 -5.26 -5.72 -3.20
N GLY A 155 -6.55 -5.89 -2.95
CA GLY A 155 -7.11 -6.81 -1.97
C GLY A 155 -6.68 -8.24 -2.25
N PHE A 156 -6.69 -8.67 -3.52
CA PHE A 156 -6.11 -9.94 -3.96
C PHE A 156 -4.63 -10.06 -3.59
N MET A 157 -3.80 -9.08 -3.95
CA MET A 157 -2.36 -9.12 -3.70
C MET A 157 -2.01 -8.99 -2.20
N TYR A 158 -2.76 -8.20 -1.43
CA TYR A 158 -2.67 -8.16 0.02
C TYR A 158 -3.14 -9.47 0.64
N GLY A 159 -4.08 -10.18 0.01
CA GLY A 159 -4.42 -11.56 0.36
C GLY A 159 -3.22 -12.48 0.27
N ILE A 160 -2.43 -12.42 -0.81
CA ILE A 160 -1.18 -13.17 -0.94
C ILE A 160 -0.16 -12.74 0.14
N LEU A 161 0.00 -11.43 0.39
CA LEU A 161 0.90 -10.93 1.42
C LEU A 161 0.52 -11.46 2.81
N LEU A 162 -0.75 -11.36 3.19
CA LEU A 162 -1.25 -11.78 4.49
C LEU A 162 -1.22 -13.30 4.66
N LEU A 163 -1.45 -14.07 3.57
CA LEU A 163 -1.23 -15.51 3.54
C LEU A 163 0.21 -15.82 3.93
N SER A 164 1.16 -15.18 3.26
CA SER A 164 2.58 -15.33 3.55
C SER A 164 2.94 -14.93 4.99
N LEU A 165 2.44 -13.80 5.49
CA LEU A 165 2.74 -13.32 6.86
C LEU A 165 2.13 -14.25 7.93
N ALA A 166 0.95 -14.81 7.69
CA ALA A 166 0.33 -15.75 8.61
C ALA A 166 1.01 -17.14 8.58
N LEU A 167 1.45 -17.61 7.40
CA LEU A 167 2.30 -18.81 7.28
C LEU A 167 3.65 -18.65 8.02
N ALA A 168 4.16 -17.42 8.17
CA ALA A 168 5.40 -17.17 8.90
C ALA A 168 5.30 -17.44 10.42
N ARG A 169 4.08 -17.56 10.96
CA ARG A 169 3.85 -17.74 12.41
C ARG A 169 4.23 -19.13 12.91
N CYS A 170 4.12 -20.15 12.06
CA CYS A 170 4.45 -21.54 12.41
C CYS A 170 5.77 -21.98 11.75
N SER A 171 6.61 -22.69 12.50
CA SER A 171 7.92 -23.13 12.02
C SER A 171 7.86 -24.12 10.85
N SER A 172 6.81 -24.95 10.80
CA SER A 172 6.56 -25.91 9.71
C SER A 172 6.17 -25.25 8.39
N THR A 173 5.53 -24.07 8.44
CA THR A 173 5.03 -23.35 7.27
C THR A 173 5.95 -22.22 6.80
N LEU A 174 7.08 -22.04 7.48
CA LEU A 174 8.02 -20.93 7.22
C LEU A 174 8.60 -20.93 5.80
N LEU A 175 8.90 -22.12 5.24
CA LEU A 175 9.31 -22.23 3.83
C LEU A 175 8.20 -21.71 2.90
N HIS A 176 6.97 -22.13 3.14
CA HIS A 176 5.81 -21.70 2.35
C HIS A 176 5.59 -20.18 2.44
N SER A 177 5.82 -19.56 3.59
CA SER A 177 5.80 -18.09 3.70
C SER A 177 6.76 -17.44 2.71
N GLY A 178 8.03 -17.87 2.69
CA GLY A 178 9.02 -17.33 1.75
C GLY A 178 8.64 -17.54 0.27
N LEU A 179 8.11 -18.71 -0.07
CA LEU A 179 7.69 -19.04 -1.43
C LEU A 179 6.45 -18.23 -1.87
N VAL A 180 5.44 -18.09 -1.01
CA VAL A 180 4.25 -17.28 -1.31
C VAL A 180 4.64 -15.81 -1.47
N PHE A 181 5.56 -15.29 -0.65
CA PHE A 181 6.07 -13.93 -0.83
C PHE A 181 6.88 -13.77 -2.12
N ALA A 182 7.69 -14.76 -2.52
CA ALA A 182 8.40 -14.72 -3.80
C ALA A 182 7.42 -14.71 -5.00
N ALA A 183 6.31 -15.45 -4.92
CA ALA A 183 5.26 -15.38 -5.92
C ALA A 183 4.61 -13.99 -5.96
N LEU A 184 4.36 -13.36 -4.80
CA LEU A 184 3.83 -12.00 -4.72
C LEU A 184 4.73 -10.96 -5.42
N LEU A 185 6.06 -11.09 -5.30
CA LEU A 185 7.00 -10.22 -6.02
C LEU A 185 6.83 -10.35 -7.55
N CYS A 186 6.46 -11.53 -8.03
CA CYS A 186 6.16 -11.79 -9.44
C CYS A 186 4.75 -11.31 -9.87
N PHE A 187 3.87 -10.94 -8.92
CA PHE A 187 2.59 -10.28 -9.19
C PHE A 187 2.70 -8.76 -9.17
N LYS A 188 3.50 -8.18 -8.26
CA LYS A 188 3.72 -6.72 -8.21
C LYS A 188 5.05 -6.41 -7.53
N HIS A 189 5.93 -5.74 -8.27
CA HIS A 189 7.28 -5.45 -7.80
C HIS A 189 7.32 -4.45 -6.63
N ILE A 190 6.23 -3.72 -6.35
CA ILE A 190 6.16 -2.79 -5.20
C ILE A 190 6.38 -3.48 -3.85
N TYR A 191 6.09 -4.79 -3.74
CA TYR A 191 6.34 -5.56 -2.53
C TYR A 191 7.83 -5.81 -2.26
N LEU A 192 8.71 -5.48 -3.21
CA LEU A 192 10.16 -5.51 -3.01
C LEU A 192 10.60 -4.65 -1.82
N TYR A 193 9.86 -3.59 -1.51
CA TYR A 193 10.08 -2.76 -0.31
C TYR A 193 9.99 -3.54 1.00
N LEU A 194 9.25 -4.66 1.04
CA LEU A 194 9.09 -5.51 2.21
C LEU A 194 10.11 -6.67 2.24
N ALA A 195 10.77 -6.94 1.12
CA ALA A 195 11.67 -8.09 0.96
C ALA A 195 12.86 -8.12 1.95
N PRO A 196 13.47 -6.99 2.35
CA PRO A 196 14.54 -7.01 3.34
C PRO A 196 14.13 -7.67 4.68
N ALA A 197 12.90 -7.40 5.14
CA ALA A 197 12.39 -8.01 6.38
C ALA A 197 12.19 -9.53 6.22
N TYR A 198 11.67 -9.97 5.08
CA TYR A 198 11.54 -11.40 4.76
C TYR A 198 12.90 -12.10 4.71
N PHE A 199 13.87 -11.49 4.01
CA PHE A 199 15.21 -12.02 3.90
C PHE A 199 15.85 -12.22 5.26
N VAL A 200 15.86 -11.17 6.10
CA VAL A 200 16.47 -11.23 7.43
C VAL A 200 15.75 -12.23 8.34
N TYR A 201 14.42 -12.26 8.30
CA TYR A 201 13.63 -13.19 9.10
C TYR A 201 13.89 -14.64 8.73
N LEU A 202 13.77 -14.98 7.44
CA LEU A 202 13.98 -16.35 6.93
C LEU A 202 15.44 -16.79 7.09
N LEU A 203 16.40 -15.89 6.86
CA LEU A 203 17.81 -16.16 7.13
C LEU A 203 17.98 -16.57 8.59
N ARG A 204 17.47 -15.75 9.53
CA ARG A 204 17.67 -15.97 10.97
C ARG A 204 16.94 -17.21 11.50
N THR A 205 15.72 -17.48 11.03
CA THR A 205 14.82 -18.50 11.61
C THR A 205 14.85 -19.83 10.85
N TYR A 206 14.97 -19.79 9.53
CA TYR A 206 14.95 -20.98 8.67
C TYR A 206 16.35 -21.47 8.31
N CYS A 207 17.25 -20.57 7.92
CA CYS A 207 18.57 -20.91 7.38
C CYS A 207 19.66 -21.07 8.45
N LEU A 208 19.55 -20.37 9.60
CA LEU A 208 20.53 -20.45 10.68
C LEU A 208 20.06 -21.32 11.86
N SER A 209 21.01 -21.84 12.64
CA SER A 209 20.71 -22.56 13.89
C SER A 209 20.18 -21.62 14.97
N ALA A 210 19.23 -22.10 15.78
CA ALA A 210 18.77 -21.38 16.95
C ALA A 210 19.89 -21.18 17.99
N ARG A 211 20.85 -22.12 18.06
CA ARG A 211 21.95 -22.14 19.05
C ARG A 211 23.14 -21.26 18.68
N SER A 212 23.41 -21.06 17.38
CA SER A 212 24.54 -20.27 16.91
C SER A 212 24.30 -19.77 15.49
N VAL A 213 24.54 -18.47 15.26
CA VAL A 213 24.42 -17.83 13.94
C VAL A 213 25.48 -18.31 12.96
N LEU A 214 26.61 -18.85 13.44
CA LEU A 214 27.68 -19.37 12.59
C LEU A 214 27.34 -20.77 12.03
N ARG A 215 26.36 -21.46 12.62
CA ARG A 215 25.93 -22.79 12.15
C ARG A 215 24.82 -22.65 11.12
N ILE A 216 25.20 -22.75 9.84
CA ILE A 216 24.30 -22.69 8.69
C ILE A 216 23.61 -24.05 8.49
N LYS A 217 22.29 -24.05 8.32
CA LYS A 217 21.50 -25.21 7.92
C LYS A 217 21.47 -25.31 6.38
N PHE A 218 22.54 -25.83 5.80
CA PHE A 218 22.75 -25.82 4.35
C PHE A 218 21.56 -26.38 3.54
N LEU A 219 20.95 -27.49 3.98
CA LEU A 219 19.77 -28.06 3.31
C LEU A 219 18.56 -27.12 3.32
N ASN A 220 18.37 -26.34 4.38
CA ASN A 220 17.29 -25.35 4.44
C ASN A 220 17.58 -24.19 3.48
N CYS A 221 18.84 -23.73 3.42
CA CYS A 221 19.26 -22.73 2.44
C CYS A 221 19.01 -23.20 1.01
N LEU A 222 19.36 -24.45 0.70
CA LEU A 222 19.13 -25.05 -0.60
C LEU A 222 17.63 -25.15 -0.93
N LYS A 223 16.79 -25.61 0.01
CA LYS A 223 15.33 -25.68 -0.17
C LYS A 223 14.72 -24.32 -0.44
N LEU A 224 15.09 -23.31 0.35
CA LEU A 224 14.58 -21.95 0.18
C LEU A 224 15.08 -21.34 -1.13
N GLY A 225 16.38 -21.40 -1.39
CA GLY A 225 17.00 -20.84 -2.59
C GLY A 225 16.48 -21.48 -3.88
N SER A 226 16.41 -22.82 -3.94
CA SER A 226 15.86 -23.53 -5.09
C SER A 226 14.37 -23.26 -5.29
N GLY A 227 13.57 -23.18 -4.23
CA GLY A 227 12.16 -22.85 -4.33
C GLY A 227 11.90 -21.43 -4.84
N ILE A 228 12.66 -20.43 -4.35
CA ILE A 228 12.58 -19.06 -4.86
C ILE A 228 13.03 -19.03 -6.32
N ALA A 229 14.15 -19.66 -6.65
CA ALA A 229 14.65 -19.72 -8.02
C ALA A 229 13.64 -20.37 -8.97
N ALA A 230 12.95 -21.43 -8.54
CA ALA A 230 11.90 -22.07 -9.32
C ALA A 230 10.73 -21.12 -9.62
N ILE A 231 10.27 -20.34 -8.64
CA ILE A 231 9.19 -19.36 -8.83
C ILE A 231 9.59 -18.29 -9.85
N PHE A 232 10.79 -17.71 -9.68
CA PHE A 232 11.30 -16.70 -10.62
C PHE A 232 11.57 -17.29 -12.00
N ALA A 233 12.01 -18.55 -12.10
CA ALA A 233 12.18 -19.25 -13.36
C ALA A 233 10.84 -19.48 -14.07
N VAL A 234 9.76 -19.82 -13.36
CA VAL A 234 8.42 -19.92 -13.95
C VAL A 234 7.90 -18.55 -14.39
N ALA A 235 8.13 -17.50 -13.61
CA ALA A 235 7.68 -16.14 -13.95
C ALA A 235 8.46 -15.54 -15.14
N LEU A 236 9.79 -15.52 -15.05
CA LEU A 236 10.68 -14.79 -15.96
C LEU A 236 11.31 -15.69 -17.04
N GLY A 237 11.34 -17.01 -16.84
CA GLY A 237 11.99 -17.97 -17.75
C GLY A 237 11.51 -17.87 -19.20
N PRO A 238 10.19 -17.84 -19.48
CA PRO A 238 9.70 -17.65 -20.85
C PRO A 238 10.26 -16.38 -21.50
N PHE A 239 10.25 -15.26 -20.77
CA PHE A 239 10.77 -13.97 -21.26
C PHE A 239 12.29 -13.96 -21.39
N ALA A 240 13.02 -14.71 -20.56
CA ALA A 240 14.46 -14.90 -20.68
C ALA A 240 14.83 -15.68 -21.95
N LEU A 241 14.11 -16.75 -22.26
CA LEU A 241 14.33 -17.54 -23.48
C LEU A 241 14.03 -16.74 -24.75
N MET A 242 13.09 -15.80 -24.70
CA MET A 242 12.75 -14.91 -25.81
C MET A 242 13.64 -13.66 -25.91
N GLY A 243 14.60 -13.47 -25.00
CA GLY A 243 15.45 -12.26 -24.97
C GLY A 243 14.72 -10.99 -24.54
N ALA A 244 13.53 -11.10 -23.94
CA ALA A 244 12.65 -9.97 -23.58
C ALA A 244 12.93 -9.35 -22.20
N ILE A 245 13.89 -9.89 -21.43
CA ILE A 245 14.19 -9.42 -20.06
C ILE A 245 14.56 -7.93 -20.00
N PRO A 246 15.42 -7.38 -20.89
CA PRO A 246 15.73 -5.95 -20.85
C PRO A 246 14.47 -5.08 -21.02
N GLN A 247 13.59 -5.45 -21.96
CA GLN A 247 12.33 -4.74 -22.20
C GLN A 247 11.37 -4.87 -21.01
N LEU A 248 11.27 -6.05 -20.40
CA LEU A 248 10.45 -6.25 -19.21
C LEU A 248 10.95 -5.35 -18.06
N LEU A 249 12.27 -5.25 -17.85
CA LEU A 249 12.84 -4.42 -16.80
C LEU A 249 12.58 -2.92 -17.02
N THR A 250 12.63 -2.42 -18.26
CA THR A 250 12.32 -1.01 -18.54
C THR A 250 10.85 -0.67 -18.27
N ARG A 251 9.93 -1.63 -18.45
CA ARG A 251 8.51 -1.50 -18.09
C ARG A 251 8.29 -1.51 -16.58
N LEU A 252 8.89 -2.46 -15.88
CA LEU A 252 8.68 -2.60 -14.43
C LEU A 252 9.31 -1.44 -13.64
N PHE A 253 10.42 -0.87 -14.13
CA PHE A 253 11.15 0.19 -13.45
C PHE A 253 11.34 1.41 -14.38
N PRO A 254 10.27 2.21 -14.60
CA PRO A 254 10.36 3.40 -15.43
C PRO A 254 11.09 4.52 -14.68
N PHE A 255 12.29 4.90 -15.15
CA PHE A 255 13.16 5.87 -14.47
C PHE A 255 12.81 7.36 -14.74
N SER A 256 11.89 7.66 -15.65
CA SER A 256 11.62 9.03 -16.14
C SER A 256 10.60 9.81 -15.30
N ARG A 257 10.65 9.72 -13.97
CA ARG A 257 9.62 10.33 -13.12
C ARG A 257 10.19 11.14 -11.96
N GLY A 258 9.59 12.30 -11.66
CA GLY A 258 10.00 13.21 -10.59
C GLY A 258 9.67 12.73 -9.17
N LEU A 259 10.15 13.47 -8.16
CA LEU A 259 10.03 13.15 -6.73
C LEU A 259 8.58 13.17 -6.24
N CYS A 260 7.87 14.27 -6.54
CA CYS A 260 6.48 14.51 -6.18
C CYS A 260 5.64 14.66 -7.45
N HIS A 261 4.41 14.14 -7.42
CA HIS A 261 3.40 14.34 -8.46
C HIS A 261 2.53 15.58 -8.20
N ALA A 262 1.50 15.78 -9.01
CA ALA A 262 0.46 16.79 -8.77
C ALA A 262 -0.21 16.66 -7.40
N TYR A 263 -0.49 15.43 -6.98
CA TYR A 263 -0.91 15.11 -5.62
C TYR A 263 0.28 14.55 -4.83
N TRP A 264 0.71 15.24 -3.78
CA TRP A 264 1.86 14.81 -3.01
C TRP A 264 1.46 13.65 -2.10
N ALA A 265 2.11 12.50 -2.22
CA ALA A 265 1.97 11.46 -1.23
C ALA A 265 2.34 12.02 0.16
N PRO A 266 1.61 11.65 1.23
CA PRO A 266 1.82 12.22 2.57
C PRO A 266 3.09 11.69 3.25
N ASN A 267 4.25 12.05 2.72
CA ASN A 267 5.57 11.63 3.15
C ASN A 267 6.46 12.81 3.54
N VAL A 268 7.75 12.55 3.81
CA VAL A 268 8.70 13.61 4.20
C VAL A 268 8.88 14.64 3.09
N TRP A 269 8.80 14.22 1.83
CA TRP A 269 8.98 15.10 0.66
C TRP A 269 7.81 16.09 0.49
N ALA A 270 6.59 15.75 0.90
CA ALA A 270 5.48 16.70 0.95
C ALA A 270 5.76 17.84 1.95
N LEU A 271 6.31 17.51 3.13
CA LEU A 271 6.70 18.51 4.14
C LEU A 271 7.89 19.35 3.68
N TYR A 272 8.86 18.72 3.01
CA TYR A 272 10.01 19.40 2.42
C TYR A 272 9.57 20.40 1.33
N SER A 273 8.64 19.98 0.47
CA SER A 273 8.05 20.82 -0.58
C SER A 273 7.28 22.00 0.01
N LEU A 274 6.50 21.78 1.09
CA LEU A 274 5.84 22.87 1.80
C LEU A 274 6.84 23.85 2.42
N ALA A 275 7.91 23.33 3.04
CA ALA A 275 8.94 24.16 3.66
C ALA A 275 9.64 25.06 2.61
N ASP A 276 9.97 24.51 1.43
CA ASP A 276 10.51 25.31 0.32
C ASP A 276 9.57 26.46 -0.05
N ARG A 277 8.26 26.18 -0.16
CA ARG A 277 7.25 27.20 -0.51
C ARG A 277 7.12 28.30 0.53
N VAL A 278 7.15 27.95 1.81
CA VAL A 278 7.15 28.94 2.91
C VAL A 278 8.44 29.77 2.88
N LEU A 279 9.59 29.13 2.62
CA LEU A 279 10.89 29.80 2.56
C LEU A 279 10.98 30.81 1.42
N ILE A 280 10.33 30.59 0.27
CA ILE A 280 10.28 31.59 -0.82
C ILE A 280 9.78 32.96 -0.32
N HIS A 281 8.77 32.97 0.56
CA HIS A 281 8.20 34.22 1.09
C HIS A 281 9.10 34.90 2.14
N VAL A 282 9.99 34.14 2.78
CA VAL A 282 10.87 34.64 3.86
C VAL A 282 12.29 34.89 3.35
N ALA A 283 12.69 34.26 2.25
CA ALA A 283 14.03 34.34 1.65
C ALA A 283 14.51 35.78 1.41
N PRO A 284 13.70 36.73 0.90
CA PRO A 284 14.13 38.12 0.73
C PRO A 284 14.50 38.81 2.05
N ARG A 285 13.91 38.39 3.18
CA ARG A 285 14.19 38.96 4.51
C ARG A 285 15.43 38.32 5.16
N LEU A 286 15.81 37.13 4.73
CA LEU A 286 16.93 36.36 5.26
C LEU A 286 18.17 36.39 4.38
N GLY A 287 18.12 37.09 3.24
CA GLY A 287 19.22 37.13 2.27
C GLY A 287 19.51 35.79 1.59
N LEU A 288 18.52 34.90 1.52
CA LEU A 288 18.67 33.59 0.88
C LEU A 288 18.52 33.73 -0.64
N ALA A 289 19.38 33.03 -1.40
CA ALA A 289 19.26 32.95 -2.84
C ALA A 289 18.00 32.16 -3.24
N VAL A 290 17.26 32.67 -4.23
CA VAL A 290 16.04 32.03 -4.74
C VAL A 290 16.24 31.71 -6.22
N ASN A 291 16.10 30.44 -6.58
CA ASN A 291 16.10 30.02 -7.98
C ASN A 291 14.76 30.37 -8.63
N ALA A 292 14.78 31.34 -9.55
CA ALA A 292 13.58 31.83 -10.25
C ALA A 292 12.92 30.75 -11.13
N ASP A 293 13.70 29.83 -11.69
CA ASP A 293 13.20 28.79 -12.61
C ASP A 293 12.39 27.71 -11.88
N ALA A 294 12.64 27.53 -10.58
CA ALA A 294 11.98 26.56 -9.71
C ALA A 294 10.69 27.08 -9.05
N LEU A 295 10.38 28.38 -9.20
CA LEU A 295 9.19 29.00 -8.60
C LEU A 295 7.88 28.36 -9.08
N GLY A 296 7.84 27.78 -10.28
CA GLY A 296 6.66 27.10 -10.81
C GLY A 296 6.68 25.56 -10.72
N SER A 297 7.82 24.93 -10.41
CA SER A 297 8.00 23.49 -10.65
C SER A 297 7.01 22.62 -9.86
N VAL A 298 6.85 22.87 -8.56
CA VAL A 298 6.04 22.00 -7.67
C VAL A 298 4.52 22.33 -7.74
N THR A 299 4.14 23.45 -8.36
CA THR A 299 2.74 23.93 -8.43
C THR A 299 2.10 23.77 -9.81
N ARG A 300 2.84 23.25 -10.81
CA ARG A 300 2.35 23.09 -12.19
C ARG A 300 1.35 21.93 -12.36
N GLY A 301 1.26 21.02 -11.38
CA GLY A 301 0.40 19.84 -11.48
C GLY A 301 0.83 18.84 -12.57
N LEU A 302 2.03 19.00 -13.13
CA LEU A 302 2.57 18.12 -14.17
C LEU A 302 3.52 17.11 -13.55
N VAL A 303 3.49 15.88 -14.07
CA VAL A 303 4.48 14.84 -13.75
C VAL A 303 5.80 15.22 -14.42
N GLY A 304 6.78 15.68 -13.65
CA GLY A 304 8.09 16.11 -14.17
C GLY A 304 9.11 16.28 -13.05
N ASP A 305 10.33 16.67 -13.41
CA ASP A 305 11.40 16.89 -12.43
C ASP A 305 11.02 18.03 -11.48
N THR A 306 10.90 17.68 -10.20
CA THR A 306 10.68 18.63 -9.12
C THR A 306 11.97 19.40 -8.87
N ALA A 307 11.89 20.72 -8.95
CA ALA A 307 12.96 21.62 -8.59
C ALA A 307 12.54 22.49 -7.40
N PHE A 308 13.49 22.77 -6.51
CA PHE A 308 13.29 23.56 -5.30
C PHE A 308 13.88 24.95 -5.44
N ALA A 309 13.14 25.95 -4.95
CA ALA A 309 13.51 27.35 -5.15
C ALA A 309 14.54 27.84 -4.12
N VAL A 310 14.50 27.31 -2.90
CA VAL A 310 15.38 27.69 -1.78
C VAL A 310 16.10 26.47 -1.21
N LEU A 311 15.40 25.36 -1.06
CA LEU A 311 15.96 24.14 -0.50
C LEU A 311 16.82 23.37 -1.52
N PRO A 312 17.79 22.56 -1.06
CA PRO A 312 18.59 21.71 -1.95
C PRO A 312 17.77 20.71 -2.77
N GLU A 313 18.26 20.41 -3.98
CA GLU A 313 17.69 19.35 -4.81
C GLU A 313 17.85 17.97 -4.17
N ILE A 314 16.77 17.19 -4.23
CA ILE A 314 16.74 15.81 -3.76
C ILE A 314 16.95 14.89 -4.96
N THR A 315 17.92 13.99 -4.87
CA THR A 315 18.21 13.04 -5.95
C THR A 315 17.67 11.64 -5.66
N PRO A 316 17.38 10.81 -6.68
CA PRO A 316 16.98 9.42 -6.49
C PRO A 316 17.97 8.61 -5.64
N ARG A 317 19.27 8.91 -5.76
CA ARG A 317 20.33 8.24 -4.99
C ARG A 317 20.24 8.57 -3.49
N MET A 318 19.92 9.82 -3.14
CA MET A 318 19.70 10.22 -1.75
C MET A 318 18.49 9.50 -1.16
N CYS A 319 17.37 9.48 -1.89
CA CYS A 319 16.16 8.76 -1.48
C CYS A 319 16.44 7.27 -1.26
N PHE A 320 17.18 6.63 -2.17
CA PHE A 320 17.59 5.24 -2.04
C PHE A 320 18.44 5.00 -0.78
N ALA A 321 19.47 5.83 -0.55
CA ALA A 321 20.34 5.72 0.61
C ALA A 321 19.56 5.92 1.94
N LEU A 322 18.69 6.92 2.01
CA LEU A 322 17.85 7.17 3.19
C LEU A 322 16.87 6.01 3.45
N THR A 323 16.25 5.50 2.39
CA THR A 323 15.36 4.34 2.48
C THR A 323 16.11 3.14 3.06
N LEU A 324 17.28 2.79 2.52
CA LEU A 324 18.08 1.67 3.02
C LEU A 324 18.54 1.89 4.47
N LEU A 325 18.95 3.11 4.83
CA LEU A 325 19.36 3.45 6.19
C LEU A 325 18.23 3.16 7.19
N PHE A 326 17.02 3.68 6.92
CA PHE A 326 15.89 3.53 7.83
C PHE A 326 15.25 2.13 7.77
N GLN A 327 15.42 1.38 6.67
CA GLN A 327 15.12 -0.04 6.63
C GLN A 327 16.12 -0.85 7.47
N GLY A 328 17.41 -0.49 7.47
CA GLY A 328 18.45 -1.21 8.21
C GLY A 328 18.20 -1.28 9.72
N LEU A 329 17.66 -0.22 10.31
CA LEU A 329 17.39 -0.13 11.75
C LEU A 329 16.52 -1.29 12.28
N PRO A 330 15.27 -1.49 11.83
CA PRO A 330 14.42 -2.56 12.33
C PRO A 330 14.95 -3.96 12.01
N LEU A 331 15.71 -4.09 10.91
CA LEU A 331 16.31 -5.36 10.48
C LEU A 331 17.39 -5.84 11.44
N ILE A 332 18.16 -4.94 12.05
CA ILE A 332 19.14 -5.30 13.08
C ILE A 332 18.43 -5.96 14.27
N LYS A 333 17.38 -5.33 14.81
CA LYS A 333 16.60 -5.92 15.91
C LYS A 333 15.93 -7.23 15.47
N LEU A 334 15.40 -7.31 14.25
CA LEU A 334 14.78 -8.52 13.73
C LEU A 334 15.76 -9.69 13.66
N PHE A 335 17.00 -9.45 13.20
CA PHE A 335 18.04 -10.47 13.13
C PHE A 335 18.42 -10.97 14.53
N LEU A 336 18.51 -10.08 15.50
CA LEU A 336 18.83 -10.42 16.89
C LEU A 336 17.68 -11.15 17.59
N GLN A 337 16.44 -10.73 17.34
CA GLN A 337 15.23 -11.22 18.00
C GLN A 337 14.13 -11.52 16.96
N ALA A 338 14.26 -12.66 16.29
CA ALA A 338 13.36 -13.05 15.20
C ALA A 338 12.05 -13.69 15.71
N THR A 339 11.25 -12.92 16.45
CA THR A 339 9.85 -13.30 16.75
C THR A 339 8.93 -12.90 15.59
N TRP A 340 7.74 -13.49 15.54
CA TRP A 340 6.74 -13.16 14.52
C TRP A 340 6.29 -11.69 14.63
N GLU A 341 6.13 -11.16 15.84
CA GLU A 341 5.74 -9.77 16.06
C GLU A 341 6.81 -8.80 15.59
N ASN A 342 8.08 -9.10 15.87
CA ASN A 342 9.20 -8.30 15.37
C ASN A 342 9.29 -8.38 13.84
N PHE A 343 8.97 -9.54 13.26
CA PHE A 343 8.89 -9.68 11.81
C PHE A 343 7.81 -8.80 11.19
N ILE A 344 6.57 -8.83 11.70
CA ILE A 344 5.50 -7.95 11.23
C ILE A 344 5.87 -6.48 11.43
N GLY A 345 6.45 -6.13 12.59
CA GLY A 345 6.90 -4.78 12.87
C GLY A 345 7.98 -4.30 11.89
N ALA A 346 8.96 -5.17 11.58
CA ALA A 346 9.98 -4.87 10.58
C ALA A 346 9.41 -4.74 9.17
N VAL A 347 8.44 -5.59 8.78
CA VAL A 347 7.73 -5.45 7.50
C VAL A 347 7.04 -4.09 7.40
N ALA A 348 6.29 -3.69 8.44
CA ALA A 348 5.63 -2.38 8.49
C ALA A 348 6.65 -1.22 8.47
N LEU A 349 7.76 -1.32 9.21
CA LEU A 349 8.81 -0.30 9.24
C LEU A 349 9.61 -0.22 7.93
N CYS A 350 9.80 -1.34 7.23
CA CYS A 350 10.35 -1.34 5.88
C CYS A 350 9.42 -0.65 4.88
N GLY A 351 8.11 -0.92 4.99
CA GLY A 351 7.08 -0.19 4.24
C GLY A 351 7.09 1.32 4.56
N TYR A 352 7.20 1.69 5.84
CA TYR A 352 7.33 3.09 6.26
C TYR A 352 8.54 3.77 5.62
N ALA A 353 9.73 3.15 5.71
CA ALA A 353 10.95 3.73 5.17
C ALA A 353 10.83 3.98 3.66
N SER A 354 10.28 3.02 2.91
CA SER A 354 10.04 3.18 1.47
C SER A 354 8.97 4.22 1.15
N PHE A 355 7.91 4.32 1.96
CA PHE A 355 6.87 5.32 1.76
C PHE A 355 7.36 6.74 2.08
N LEU A 356 8.12 6.89 3.17
CA LEU A 356 8.57 8.19 3.67
C LEU A 356 9.72 8.78 2.87
N PHE A 357 10.68 7.94 2.47
CA PHE A 357 11.94 8.38 1.86
C PHE A 357 12.12 7.87 0.43
N GLY A 358 11.16 7.12 -0.12
CA GLY A 358 11.22 6.63 -1.48
C GLY A 358 11.20 7.76 -2.51
N TRP A 359 11.86 7.51 -3.63
CA TRP A 359 11.68 8.33 -4.83
C TRP A 359 10.35 7.93 -5.48
N HIS A 360 9.55 8.92 -5.88
CA HIS A 360 8.34 8.67 -6.65
C HIS A 360 7.29 7.80 -5.94
N VAL A 361 6.85 8.22 -4.77
CA VAL A 361 5.84 7.49 -3.98
C VAL A 361 4.45 8.06 -4.27
N HIS A 362 3.47 7.16 -4.43
CA HIS A 362 2.05 7.49 -4.55
C HIS A 362 1.34 7.31 -3.22
N GLU A 363 0.29 8.11 -2.96
CA GLU A 363 -0.57 8.02 -1.78
C GLU A 363 -1.11 6.61 -1.54
N LYS A 364 -1.44 5.88 -2.61
CA LYS A 364 -1.97 4.51 -2.58
C LYS A 364 -1.02 3.54 -1.86
N ALA A 365 0.29 3.80 -1.89
CA ALA A 365 1.31 2.95 -1.28
C ALA A 365 1.26 2.94 0.27
N ILE A 366 0.52 3.85 0.92
CA ILE A 366 0.37 3.86 2.38
C ILE A 366 -0.23 2.56 2.92
N LEU A 367 -1.00 1.83 2.10
CA LEU A 367 -1.56 0.53 2.47
C LEU A 367 -0.47 -0.53 2.73
N LEU A 368 0.72 -0.41 2.12
CA LEU A 368 1.87 -1.28 2.43
C LEU A 368 2.32 -1.17 3.89
N VAL A 369 1.98 -0.06 4.55
CA VAL A 369 2.25 0.20 5.97
C VAL A 369 1.06 -0.19 6.83
N ILE A 370 -0.15 0.28 6.47
CA ILE A 370 -1.36 0.09 7.27
C ILE A 370 -1.70 -1.39 7.43
N ILE A 371 -1.62 -2.17 6.34
CA ILE A 371 -2.08 -3.56 6.35
C ILE A 371 -1.22 -4.43 7.29
N PRO A 372 0.13 -4.47 7.18
CA PRO A 372 0.95 -5.22 8.13
C PRO A 372 0.85 -4.67 9.56
N PHE A 373 0.84 -3.34 9.75
CA PHE A 373 0.79 -2.76 11.09
C PHE A 373 -0.54 -3.10 11.81
N SER A 374 -1.65 -3.18 11.08
CA SER A 374 -2.95 -3.58 11.63
C SER A 374 -2.93 -4.95 12.33
N LEU A 375 -2.08 -5.89 11.88
CA LEU A 375 -1.97 -7.23 12.48
C LEU A 375 -1.39 -7.21 13.92
N ILE A 376 -0.65 -6.16 14.28
CA ILE A 376 -0.01 -6.00 15.59
C ILE A 376 -0.49 -4.74 16.34
N ALA A 377 -1.44 -4.00 15.79
CA ALA A 377 -1.97 -2.77 16.38
C ALA A 377 -2.59 -2.99 17.79
N LEU A 378 -3.13 -4.19 18.03
CA LEU A 378 -3.78 -4.57 19.30
C LEU A 378 -2.87 -5.32 20.28
N ARG A 379 -1.55 -5.33 20.04
CA ARG A 379 -0.60 -5.97 20.95
C ARG A 379 -0.56 -5.32 22.32
N ASP A 380 -0.49 -3.99 22.36
CA ASP A 380 -0.60 -3.19 23.58
C ASP A 380 -1.08 -1.76 23.22
N ARG A 381 -1.41 -0.97 24.25
CA ARG A 381 -1.79 0.44 24.08
C ARG A 381 -0.75 1.32 23.38
N ARG A 382 0.54 0.95 23.39
CA ARG A 382 1.61 1.73 22.73
C ARG A 382 1.61 1.50 21.22
N HIS A 383 1.36 0.26 20.79
CA HIS A 383 1.18 -0.06 19.37
C HIS A 383 -0.06 0.67 18.83
N LEU A 384 -1.15 0.63 19.58
CA LEU A 384 -2.38 1.33 19.20
C LEU A 384 -2.17 2.86 19.13
N SER A 385 -1.50 3.46 20.11
CA SER A 385 -1.26 4.92 20.10
C SER A 385 -0.42 5.36 18.90
N ALA A 386 0.54 4.54 18.46
CA ALA A 386 1.26 4.77 17.22
C ALA A 386 0.38 4.54 15.98
N PHE A 387 -0.47 3.50 15.97
CA PHE A 387 -1.31 3.16 14.82
C PHE A 387 -2.46 4.15 14.54
N ARG A 388 -3.12 4.70 15.57
CA ARG A 388 -4.28 5.60 15.41
C ARG A 388 -4.05 6.78 14.44
N PRO A 389 -2.99 7.60 14.58
CA PRO A 389 -2.76 8.72 13.66
C PRO A 389 -2.47 8.25 12.23
N LEU A 390 -1.79 7.12 12.04
CA LEU A 390 -1.60 6.50 10.71
C LEU A 390 -2.94 6.10 10.11
N ALA A 391 -3.80 5.43 10.88
CA ALA A 391 -5.10 4.97 10.41
C ALA A 391 -5.98 6.14 9.94
N LEU A 392 -5.99 7.27 10.65
CA LEU A 392 -6.70 8.45 10.17
C LEU A 392 -6.04 9.05 8.92
N ALA A 393 -4.73 9.37 9.01
CA ALA A 393 -4.02 10.09 7.97
C ALA A 393 -4.00 9.33 6.64
N GLY A 394 -3.71 8.03 6.68
CA GLY A 394 -3.58 7.21 5.48
C GLY A 394 -4.89 6.88 4.78
N HIS A 395 -6.04 6.95 5.46
CA HIS A 395 -7.35 6.84 4.79
C HIS A 395 -7.84 8.19 4.26
N VAL A 396 -7.67 9.27 5.03
CA VAL A 396 -8.07 10.62 4.61
C VAL A 396 -7.24 11.10 3.41
N SER A 397 -5.95 10.73 3.34
CA SER A 397 -5.10 11.04 2.18
C SER A 397 -5.52 10.33 0.89
N LEU A 398 -6.46 9.38 0.93
CA LEU A 398 -7.00 8.75 -0.29
C LEU A 398 -8.22 9.49 -0.81
N PHE A 399 -8.76 10.47 -0.08
CA PHE A 399 -9.98 11.17 -0.49
C PHE A 399 -9.83 11.91 -1.82
N PRO A 400 -8.68 12.55 -2.12
CA PRO A 400 -8.49 13.21 -3.40
C PRO A 400 -8.58 12.29 -4.63
N LEU A 401 -8.41 10.97 -4.46
CA LEU A 401 -8.55 9.99 -5.54
C LEU A 401 -9.98 9.90 -6.09
N LEU A 402 -10.98 10.28 -5.28
CA LEU A 402 -12.40 10.28 -5.64
C LEU A 402 -12.94 11.70 -5.57
N PHE A 403 -12.64 12.51 -6.58
CA PHE A 403 -12.99 13.94 -6.61
C PHE A 403 -14.45 14.22 -6.99
N THR A 404 -15.19 13.20 -7.39
CA THR A 404 -16.57 13.31 -7.88
C THR A 404 -17.58 13.57 -6.75
N PRO A 405 -18.57 14.47 -6.95
CA PRO A 405 -19.57 14.78 -5.92
C PRO A 405 -20.43 13.60 -5.47
N ALA A 406 -20.73 12.65 -6.36
CA ALA A 406 -21.58 11.50 -6.06
C ALA A 406 -20.91 10.50 -5.11
N GLU A 407 -19.60 10.28 -5.25
CA GLU A 407 -18.81 9.38 -4.42
C GLU A 407 -18.36 10.03 -3.10
N PHE A 408 -18.49 11.36 -2.97
CA PHE A 408 -18.08 12.08 -1.77
C PHE A 408 -18.79 11.61 -0.49
N PRO A 409 -20.13 11.46 -0.44
CA PRO A 409 -20.82 10.91 0.71
C PRO A 409 -20.37 9.47 1.01
N ILE A 410 -20.18 8.65 -0.02
CA ILE A 410 -19.79 7.23 0.12
C ILE A 410 -18.43 7.13 0.82
N LYS A 411 -17.40 7.78 0.27
CA LYS A 411 -16.04 7.71 0.84
C LYS A 411 -15.99 8.32 2.24
N THR A 412 -16.72 9.41 2.49
CA THR A 412 -16.68 10.11 3.78
C THR A 412 -17.42 9.35 4.86
N VAL A 413 -18.68 8.98 4.63
CA VAL A 413 -19.51 8.25 5.61
C VAL A 413 -18.91 6.89 5.91
N TYR A 414 -18.47 6.16 4.89
CA TYR A 414 -17.85 4.85 5.09
C TYR A 414 -16.54 4.95 5.90
N THR A 415 -15.67 5.91 5.56
CA THR A 415 -14.40 6.10 6.29
C THR A 415 -14.62 6.54 7.72
N VAL A 416 -15.53 7.50 7.97
CA VAL A 416 -15.84 7.97 9.33
C VAL A 416 -16.47 6.84 10.15
N PHE A 417 -17.42 6.09 9.58
CA PHE A 417 -18.02 4.94 10.25
C PHE A 417 -16.96 3.89 10.61
N TRP A 418 -16.08 3.54 9.67
CA TRP A 418 -14.99 2.60 9.91
C TRP A 418 -14.05 3.09 11.01
N LEU A 419 -13.62 4.37 10.96
CA LEU A 419 -12.71 4.95 11.94
C LEU A 419 -13.33 4.93 13.34
N VAL A 420 -14.59 5.37 13.48
CA VAL A 420 -15.29 5.37 14.76
C VAL A 420 -15.45 3.94 15.29
N LEU A 421 -15.95 3.02 14.46
CA LEU A 421 -16.21 1.65 14.86
C LEU A 421 -14.92 0.93 15.30
N PHE A 422 -13.89 0.94 14.46
CA PHE A 422 -12.69 0.15 14.71
C PHE A 422 -11.77 0.79 15.73
N LEU A 423 -11.64 2.12 15.78
CA LEU A 423 -10.83 2.75 16.83
C LEU A 423 -11.49 2.60 18.21
N LEU A 424 -12.82 2.66 18.32
CA LEU A 424 -13.50 2.34 19.59
C LEU A 424 -13.36 0.86 19.98
N ALA A 425 -13.47 -0.06 19.03
CA ALA A 425 -13.27 -1.48 19.29
C ALA A 425 -11.82 -1.76 19.72
N PHE A 426 -10.85 -1.14 19.05
CA PHE A 426 -9.43 -1.25 19.36
C PHE A 426 -9.12 -0.70 20.76
N ASP A 427 -9.73 0.42 21.14
CA ASP A 427 -9.58 1.01 22.46
C ASP A 427 -10.07 0.09 23.58
N ARG A 428 -11.11 -0.71 23.32
CA ARG A 428 -11.62 -1.68 24.30
C ARG A 428 -10.74 -2.93 24.38
N LEU A 429 -10.11 -3.33 23.28
CA LEU A 429 -9.38 -4.60 23.16
C LEU A 429 -7.88 -4.49 23.40
N ALA A 430 -7.27 -3.31 23.22
CA ALA A 430 -5.84 -3.13 23.40
C ALA A 430 -5.47 -3.21 24.89
N PRO A 431 -4.65 -4.20 25.30
CA PRO A 431 -4.28 -4.39 26.69
C PRO A 431 -3.35 -3.28 27.17
N ALA A 432 -3.36 -3.04 28.48
CA ALA A 432 -2.44 -2.10 29.11
C ALA A 432 -0.98 -2.54 28.87
N SER A 433 -0.09 -1.57 28.63
CA SER A 433 1.33 -1.84 28.48
C SER A 433 1.99 -1.97 29.85
N SER A 434 2.82 -3.00 30.03
CA SER A 434 3.68 -3.16 31.21
C SER A 434 4.88 -2.19 31.21
N LYS A 435 5.19 -1.60 30.05
CA LYS A 435 6.28 -0.63 29.88
C LYS A 435 5.74 0.81 29.95
N PRO A 436 6.48 1.75 30.56
CA PRO A 436 6.06 3.14 30.65
C PRO A 436 5.92 3.77 29.26
N ARG A 437 4.99 4.73 29.15
CA ARG A 437 4.84 5.51 27.93
C ARG A 437 5.98 6.51 27.86
N VAL A 438 6.87 6.33 26.90
CA VAL A 438 8.01 7.24 26.66
C VAL A 438 7.60 8.44 25.79
N PHE A 439 6.48 8.34 25.07
CA PHE A 439 6.10 9.33 24.06
C PHE A 439 4.69 9.91 24.31
N LEU A 440 4.60 11.24 24.42
CA LEU A 440 3.37 12.00 24.69
C LEU A 440 2.53 12.24 23.43
N LEU A 441 2.45 11.27 22.52
CA LEU A 441 1.66 11.42 21.28
C LEU A 441 0.16 11.51 21.51
N ASP A 442 -0.37 11.05 22.64
CA ASP A 442 -1.81 10.92 22.83
C ASP A 442 -2.54 12.27 22.73
N ARG A 443 -2.00 13.34 23.36
CA ARG A 443 -2.60 14.68 23.30
C ARG A 443 -2.52 15.29 21.90
N PHE A 444 -1.35 15.15 21.25
CA PHE A 444 -1.16 15.60 19.88
C PHE A 444 -2.03 14.82 18.89
N SER A 445 -2.22 13.52 19.11
CA SER A 445 -3.08 12.67 18.27
C SER A 445 -4.54 13.07 18.41
N THR A 446 -5.02 13.36 19.62
CA THR A 446 -6.41 13.85 19.82
C THR A 446 -6.62 15.20 19.13
N LEU A 447 -5.70 16.15 19.32
CA LEU A 447 -5.78 17.45 18.64
C LEU A 447 -5.73 17.28 17.12
N TYR A 448 -4.82 16.44 16.64
CA TYR A 448 -4.70 16.12 15.22
C TYR A 448 -6.02 15.58 14.67
N ILE A 449 -6.61 14.57 15.31
CA ILE A 449 -7.90 14.01 14.92
C ILE A 449 -8.98 15.10 14.88
N ALA A 450 -9.04 15.98 15.88
CA ALA A 450 -10.00 17.08 15.90
C ALA A 450 -9.81 18.05 14.70
N VAL A 451 -8.57 18.33 14.31
CA VAL A 451 -8.24 19.19 13.15
C VAL A 451 -8.60 18.55 11.81
N SER A 452 -8.73 17.22 11.72
CA SER A 452 -9.17 16.58 10.47
C SER A 452 -10.55 17.04 10.01
N ILE A 453 -11.45 17.33 10.94
CA ILE A 453 -12.84 17.72 10.66
C ILE A 453 -12.91 19.05 9.90
N PRO A 454 -12.36 20.17 10.43
CA PRO A 454 -12.36 21.43 9.70
C PRO A 454 -11.53 21.36 8.42
N LEU A 455 -10.47 20.54 8.37
CA LEU A 455 -9.70 20.34 7.15
C LEU A 455 -10.55 19.69 6.05
N ILE A 456 -11.20 18.57 6.33
CA ILE A 456 -12.06 17.86 5.36
C ILE A 456 -13.21 18.78 4.92
N ALA A 457 -13.83 19.51 5.85
CA ALA A 457 -14.87 20.48 5.53
C ALA A 457 -14.33 21.59 4.59
N TYR A 458 -13.13 22.10 4.85
CA TYR A 458 -12.51 23.09 3.99
C TYR A 458 -12.24 22.53 2.59
N THR A 459 -11.53 21.40 2.50
CA THR A 459 -11.05 20.87 1.22
C THR A 459 -12.18 20.35 0.34
N SER A 460 -13.25 19.84 0.95
CA SER A 460 -14.32 19.16 0.21
C SER A 460 -15.58 20.00 0.00
N LEU A 461 -15.85 20.99 0.87
CA LEU A 461 -17.07 21.79 0.82
C LEU A 461 -16.78 23.27 0.61
N VAL A 462 -15.96 23.87 1.48
CA VAL A 462 -15.74 25.32 1.47
C VAL A 462 -14.93 25.77 0.27
N HIS A 463 -13.84 25.07 -0.06
CA HIS A 463 -12.93 25.48 -1.12
C HIS A 463 -13.60 25.47 -2.51
N PRO A 464 -14.29 24.40 -2.94
CA PRO A 464 -14.98 24.40 -4.23
C PRO A 464 -16.04 25.50 -4.34
N VAL A 465 -16.73 25.82 -3.25
CA VAL A 465 -17.76 26.87 -3.22
C VAL A 465 -17.16 28.29 -3.24
N ALA A 466 -16.10 28.52 -2.46
CA ALA A 466 -15.52 29.85 -2.29
C ALA A 466 -14.54 30.24 -3.42
N PHE A 467 -13.77 29.28 -3.93
CA PHE A 467 -12.68 29.53 -4.88
C PHE A 467 -12.91 28.89 -6.27
N GLY A 468 -13.89 27.99 -6.41
CA GLY A 468 -14.14 27.30 -7.67
C GLY A 468 -12.91 26.52 -8.13
N GLN A 469 -12.45 26.79 -9.35
CA GLN A 469 -11.22 26.21 -9.92
C GLN A 469 -9.95 27.03 -9.59
N ARG A 470 -10.07 28.16 -8.88
CA ARG A 470 -8.89 28.94 -8.48
C ARG A 470 -8.18 28.21 -7.35
N TYR A 471 -6.86 28.08 -7.44
CA TYR A 471 -6.03 27.38 -6.46
C TYR A 471 -6.38 25.89 -6.29
N GLU A 472 -6.68 25.19 -7.38
CA GLU A 472 -7.05 23.76 -7.40
C GLU A 472 -6.08 22.83 -6.63
N PHE A 473 -4.80 23.17 -6.56
CA PHE A 473 -3.79 22.39 -5.83
C PHE A 473 -3.70 22.69 -4.33
N LEU A 474 -4.35 23.75 -3.84
CA LEU A 474 -4.28 24.15 -2.43
C LEU A 474 -4.95 23.14 -1.48
N PRO A 475 -6.17 22.62 -1.77
CA PRO A 475 -6.78 21.55 -0.96
C PRO A 475 -5.96 20.27 -0.96
N LEU A 476 -5.35 19.94 -2.10
CA LEU A 476 -4.47 18.79 -2.27
C LEU A 476 -3.24 18.93 -1.37
N MET A 477 -2.55 20.06 -1.47
CA MET A 477 -1.38 20.39 -0.65
C MET A 477 -1.69 20.32 0.86
N PHE A 478 -2.80 20.93 1.31
CA PHE A 478 -3.17 20.87 2.73
C PHE A 478 -3.47 19.46 3.19
N THR A 479 -4.18 18.67 2.38
CA THR A 479 -4.46 17.25 2.70
C THR A 479 -3.15 16.46 2.83
N SER A 480 -2.26 16.60 1.85
CA SER A 480 -0.96 15.92 1.82
C SER A 480 -0.09 16.27 3.01
N CYS A 481 0.07 17.57 3.31
CA CYS A 481 0.94 18.03 4.39
C CYS A 481 0.37 17.67 5.76
N TYR A 482 -0.93 17.83 5.96
CA TYR A 482 -1.61 17.40 7.18
C TYR A 482 -1.46 15.90 7.41
N ALA A 483 -1.68 15.07 6.40
CA ALA A 483 -1.50 13.63 6.51
C ALA A 483 -0.03 13.28 6.77
N ALA A 484 0.93 13.93 6.09
CA ALA A 484 2.35 13.67 6.24
C ALA A 484 2.86 13.86 7.68
N VAL A 485 2.40 14.90 8.39
CA VAL A 485 2.75 15.13 9.81
C VAL A 485 2.42 13.90 10.67
N SER A 486 1.24 13.30 10.47
CA SER A 486 0.83 12.13 11.25
C SER A 486 1.45 10.83 10.78
N VAL A 487 1.71 10.66 9.49
CA VAL A 487 2.46 9.49 9.01
C VAL A 487 3.87 9.49 9.60
N VAL A 488 4.56 10.64 9.58
CA VAL A 488 5.89 10.80 10.20
C VAL A 488 5.83 10.62 11.71
N GLY A 489 4.85 11.25 12.39
CA GLY A 489 4.67 11.11 13.83
C GLY A 489 4.39 9.66 14.26
N SER A 490 3.54 8.95 13.50
CA SER A 490 3.27 7.53 13.70
C SER A 490 4.50 6.67 13.49
N TRP A 491 5.30 6.94 12.45
CA TRP A 491 6.55 6.24 12.19
C TRP A 491 7.55 6.39 13.33
N VAL A 492 7.78 7.62 13.81
CA VAL A 492 8.67 7.89 14.95
C VAL A 492 8.15 7.17 16.20
N GLY A 493 6.85 7.30 16.49
CA GLY A 493 6.22 6.61 17.61
C GLY A 493 6.37 5.09 17.52
N PHE A 494 6.14 4.51 16.34
CA PHE A 494 6.24 3.08 16.12
C PHE A 494 7.68 2.58 16.17
N MET A 495 8.66 3.33 15.66
CA MET A 495 10.09 3.01 15.83
C MET A 495 10.45 2.90 17.31
N VAL A 496 10.05 3.87 18.14
CA VAL A 496 10.28 3.83 19.60
C VAL A 496 9.61 2.59 20.21
N VAL A 497 8.35 2.32 19.88
CA VAL A 497 7.62 1.15 20.38
C VAL A 497 8.30 -0.15 19.95
N TYR A 498 8.74 -0.23 18.70
CA TYR A 498 9.41 -1.40 18.14
C TYR A 498 10.71 -1.68 18.89
N PHE A 499 11.58 -0.70 19.12
CA PHE A 499 12.86 -0.92 19.82
C PHE A 499 12.69 -1.14 21.32
N THR A 500 11.70 -0.51 21.95
CA THR A 500 11.44 -0.65 23.38
C THR A 500 10.55 -1.83 23.75
N SER A 501 9.98 -2.57 22.79
CA SER A 501 9.16 -3.76 23.05
C SER A 501 9.97 -5.00 23.36
#